data_AF-S4PSF8-F1
#
_entry.id   AF-S4PSF8-F1
#
_cell.length_a   1.000
_cell.length_b   1.000
_cell.length_c   1.000
_cell.angle_alpha   90.00
_cell.angle_beta   90.00
_cell.angle_gamma   90.00
#
_symmetry.space_group_name_H-M   'P 1'
#
loop_
_entity.id
_entity.type
_entity.pdbx_description
1 polymer ?
#
loop_
_entity_poly.entity_id
_entity_poly.type
_entity_poly.pdbx_seq_one_letter_code
_entity_poly.pdbx_strand_id
1 'polypeptide(L)'
;MKPKIENSENKDDTVTGDVIGDTAYSERFVLKLLLKFANLDTLKDDIQEKSFEEDLCTLWDMTAERDVVLFLQKHDVLNLLSFAWPVIESPRIVEVLIGIIGNMCCQREAAESLLKMNSFLTMLLEYAKSEDSLTIIQLLRLINSSLFLSDDNISIWIDMFINVGYSNALYFILKNSSNKELLLTGLENFNTICSYCNTGRNRTKFFGHFVGSEAIVSLVAAFTEITVKQKDCCDRDQLERVLIISLQITLNLVGFDKSYEVLSDNKPDVGIIIAIVFSYYENKFVNQKEIDMDLIDIIDSAYTIVRELQIGELCDYEQYCLQSYSMWKTLSSIATFDQNGGSSFENDDKEELQEFSKKMKTSLSILIFNYLENCSDDNLLKALDLIDSNYEDMLSLVNDKLLVKAVSDRASNYRTRLKETENC
;
A
#
# COMPACT_ATOMS: atom_id res chain seq x y z
N MET A 1 9.72 -6.65 -79.41
CA MET A 1 9.70 -7.61 -78.28
C MET A 1 11.11 -8.13 -78.02
N LYS A 2 11.76 -7.54 -77.02
CA LYS A 2 12.97 -7.90 -76.27
C LYS A 2 13.13 -6.80 -75.18
N PRO A 3 13.83 -7.06 -74.06
CA PRO A 3 13.34 -6.78 -72.72
C PRO A 3 13.64 -5.34 -72.22
N LYS A 4 12.83 -4.86 -71.29
CA LYS A 4 13.15 -3.70 -70.43
C LYS A 4 13.04 -4.12 -68.97
N ILE A 5 14.22 -4.32 -68.38
CA ILE A 5 14.67 -3.93 -67.03
C ILE A 5 13.68 -4.24 -65.90
N GLU A 6 13.94 -5.36 -65.22
CA GLU A 6 13.57 -5.56 -63.82
C GLU A 6 14.31 -4.50 -62.98
N ASN A 7 13.57 -3.52 -62.45
CA ASN A 7 13.99 -2.83 -61.25
C ASN A 7 13.62 -3.74 -60.09
N SER A 8 14.59 -4.55 -59.67
CA SER A 8 14.63 -5.07 -58.31
C SER A 8 14.64 -3.88 -57.37
N GLU A 9 13.54 -3.68 -56.65
CA GLU A 9 13.51 -2.85 -55.46
C GLU A 9 14.64 -3.32 -54.54
N ASN A 10 15.66 -2.47 -54.41
CA ASN A 10 16.62 -2.55 -53.33
C ASN A 10 15.82 -2.56 -52.03
N LYS A 11 15.67 -3.75 -51.44
CA LYS A 11 15.46 -3.83 -50.00
C LYS A 11 16.71 -3.21 -49.40
N ASP A 12 16.49 -2.06 -48.78
CA ASP A 12 17.41 -1.39 -47.89
C ASP A 12 17.88 -2.43 -46.86
N ASP A 13 19.04 -3.04 -47.11
CA ASP A 13 19.87 -3.61 -46.06
C ASP A 13 20.36 -2.41 -45.24
N THR A 14 19.46 -1.89 -44.41
CA THR A 14 19.81 -1.02 -43.31
C THR A 14 20.85 -1.77 -42.52
N VAL A 15 22.05 -1.18 -42.42
CA VAL A 15 23.11 -1.65 -41.52
C VAL A 15 22.46 -1.78 -40.15
N THR A 16 22.14 -3.01 -39.77
CA THR A 16 21.66 -3.36 -38.44
C THR A 16 22.83 -3.09 -37.51
N GLY A 17 22.88 -1.85 -37.01
CA GLY A 17 23.98 -1.31 -36.23
C GLY A 17 24.14 -2.00 -34.88
N ASP A 18 25.14 -1.57 -34.13
CA ASP A 18 25.37 -1.93 -32.72
C ASP A 18 24.28 -1.27 -31.83
N VAL A 19 23.03 -1.73 -31.97
CA VAL A 19 21.86 -1.18 -31.29
C VAL A 19 20.93 -2.29 -30.79
N ILE A 20 20.38 -2.13 -29.59
CA ILE A 20 19.42 -3.06 -28.99
C ILE A 20 17.99 -2.63 -29.35
N GLY A 21 17.31 -3.43 -30.17
CA GLY A 21 15.92 -3.17 -30.57
C GLY A 21 15.76 -1.80 -31.24
N ASP A 22 14.77 -1.02 -30.81
CA ASP A 22 14.51 0.34 -31.28
C ASP A 22 15.21 1.43 -30.44
N THR A 23 16.13 1.03 -29.55
CA THR A 23 16.87 1.94 -28.67
C THR A 23 18.18 2.42 -29.28
N ALA A 24 18.78 3.45 -28.69
CA ALA A 24 20.13 3.92 -29.05
C ALA A 24 21.26 3.15 -28.31
N TYR A 25 20.94 2.12 -27.54
CA TYR A 25 21.89 1.43 -26.67
C TYR A 25 22.71 0.37 -27.39
N SER A 26 24.01 0.27 -27.07
CA SER A 26 24.96 -0.65 -27.72
C SER A 26 24.84 -2.09 -27.23
N GLU A 27 24.64 -3.05 -28.15
CA GLU A 27 24.70 -4.49 -27.85
C GLU A 27 26.09 -4.87 -27.35
N ARG A 28 27.15 -4.35 -28.00
CA ARG A 28 28.55 -4.67 -27.65
C ARG A 28 28.92 -4.23 -26.25
N PHE A 29 28.41 -3.08 -25.80
CA PHE A 29 28.60 -2.63 -24.43
C PHE A 29 28.04 -3.66 -23.44
N VAL A 30 26.77 -4.03 -23.61
CA VAL A 30 26.10 -4.99 -22.73
C VAL A 30 26.79 -6.35 -22.76
N LEU A 31 27.09 -6.88 -23.95
CA LEU A 31 27.73 -8.19 -24.09
C LEU A 31 29.12 -8.24 -23.44
N LYS A 32 29.92 -7.16 -23.54
CA LYS A 32 31.21 -7.08 -22.85
C LYS A 32 31.04 -7.12 -21.33
N LEU A 33 30.04 -6.43 -20.81
CA LEU A 33 29.72 -6.43 -19.40
C LEU A 33 29.26 -7.83 -18.93
N LEU A 34 28.39 -8.49 -19.70
CA LEU A 34 27.95 -9.87 -19.40
C LEU A 34 29.11 -10.87 -19.40
N LEU A 35 30.08 -10.74 -20.31
CA LEU A 35 31.26 -11.62 -20.33
C LEU A 35 32.07 -11.56 -19.03
N LYS A 36 32.08 -10.43 -18.31
CA LYS A 36 32.75 -10.33 -17.01
C LYS A 36 32.11 -11.25 -15.97
N PHE A 37 30.78 -11.34 -15.94
CA PHE A 37 30.06 -12.25 -15.03
C PHE A 37 30.32 -13.74 -15.32
N ALA A 38 30.73 -14.09 -16.54
CA ALA A 38 31.01 -15.47 -16.91
C ALA A 38 32.38 -15.96 -16.41
N ASN A 39 33.29 -15.06 -16.02
CA ASN A 39 34.64 -15.39 -15.56
C ASN A 39 34.85 -14.97 -14.09
N LEU A 40 34.53 -15.88 -13.16
CA LEU A 40 34.58 -15.59 -11.72
C LEU A 40 35.98 -15.21 -11.21
N ASP A 41 37.04 -15.70 -11.87
CA ASP A 41 38.42 -15.42 -11.46
C ASP A 41 38.76 -13.94 -11.68
N THR A 42 38.36 -13.37 -12.83
CA THR A 42 38.57 -11.95 -13.13
C THR A 42 37.49 -11.06 -12.52
N LEU A 43 36.28 -11.59 -12.33
CA LEU A 43 35.16 -10.82 -11.78
C LEU A 43 35.46 -10.25 -10.38
N LYS A 44 36.24 -10.97 -9.57
CA LYS A 44 36.64 -10.48 -8.24
C LYS A 44 37.49 -9.21 -8.30
N ASP A 45 38.35 -9.10 -9.31
CA ASP A 45 39.15 -7.91 -9.55
C ASP A 45 38.27 -6.80 -10.15
N ASP A 46 37.42 -7.14 -11.14
CA ASP A 46 36.46 -6.21 -11.75
C ASP A 46 35.52 -5.56 -10.72
N ILE A 47 35.03 -6.31 -9.73
CA ILE A 47 34.14 -5.83 -8.66
C ILE A 47 34.78 -4.72 -7.82
N GLN A 48 36.11 -4.68 -7.73
CA GLN A 48 36.84 -3.63 -7.01
C GLN A 48 37.06 -2.39 -7.88
N GLU A 49 36.86 -2.49 -9.20
CA GLU A 49 37.00 -1.37 -10.13
C GLU A 49 35.75 -0.50 -10.15
N LYS A 50 35.94 0.81 -9.89
CA LYS A 50 34.85 1.78 -9.97
C LYS A 50 34.19 1.82 -11.36
N SER A 51 34.97 1.61 -12.43
CA SER A 51 34.45 1.54 -13.79
C SER A 51 33.43 0.42 -14.00
N PHE A 52 33.59 -0.71 -13.31
CA PHE A 52 32.61 -1.80 -13.39
C PHE A 52 31.29 -1.42 -12.71
N GLU A 53 31.33 -0.74 -11.57
CA GLU A 53 30.13 -0.19 -10.93
C GLU A 53 29.44 0.84 -11.84
N GLU A 54 30.19 1.74 -12.47
CA GLU A 54 29.66 2.76 -13.40
C GLU A 54 29.02 2.10 -14.64
N ASP A 55 29.63 1.05 -15.18
CA ASP A 55 29.07 0.25 -16.27
C ASP A 55 27.77 -0.46 -15.85
N LEU A 56 27.70 -0.99 -14.62
CA LEU A 56 26.48 -1.62 -14.09
C LEU A 56 25.37 -0.61 -13.82
N CYS A 57 25.68 0.58 -13.31
CA CYS A 57 24.70 1.65 -13.16
C CYS A 57 24.13 2.05 -14.53
N THR A 58 24.99 2.14 -15.55
CA THR A 58 24.56 2.40 -16.93
C THR A 58 23.62 1.30 -17.43
N LEU A 59 23.96 0.02 -17.18
CA LEU A 59 23.09 -1.10 -17.54
C LEU A 59 21.74 -1.04 -16.77
N TRP A 60 21.76 -0.65 -15.50
CA TRP A 60 20.55 -0.46 -14.71
C TRP A 60 19.63 0.58 -15.34
N ASP A 61 20.14 1.76 -15.69
CA ASP A 61 19.35 2.79 -16.38
C ASP A 61 18.78 2.26 -17.70
N MET A 62 19.59 1.51 -18.48
CA MET A 62 19.15 0.90 -19.73
C MET A 62 18.00 -0.10 -19.55
N THR A 63 17.96 -0.84 -18.44
CA THR A 63 16.90 -1.85 -18.18
C THR A 63 15.51 -1.26 -17.92
N ALA A 64 15.37 0.07 -17.86
CA ALA A 64 14.07 0.71 -17.94
C ALA A 64 13.38 0.47 -19.30
N GLU A 65 14.16 0.26 -20.37
CA GLU A 65 13.64 -0.03 -21.70
C GLU A 65 13.35 -1.52 -21.91
N ARG A 66 12.15 -1.81 -22.41
CA ARG A 66 11.70 -3.20 -22.65
C ARG A 66 12.63 -3.98 -23.58
N ASP A 67 13.13 -3.34 -24.64
CA ASP A 67 14.00 -3.99 -25.62
C ASP A 67 15.33 -4.45 -25.00
N VAL A 68 15.85 -3.70 -24.03
CA VAL A 68 17.05 -4.08 -23.28
C VAL A 68 16.75 -5.30 -22.40
N VAL A 69 15.61 -5.33 -21.72
CA VAL A 69 15.20 -6.49 -20.92
C VAL A 69 15.08 -7.75 -21.80
N LEU A 70 14.43 -7.65 -22.96
CA LEU A 70 14.30 -8.77 -23.91
C LEU A 70 15.67 -9.24 -24.41
N PHE A 71 16.59 -8.32 -24.67
CA PHE A 71 17.97 -8.64 -25.03
C PHE A 71 18.69 -9.39 -23.90
N LEU A 72 18.60 -8.94 -22.65
CA LEU A 72 19.19 -9.63 -21.50
C LEU A 72 18.59 -11.02 -21.29
N GLN A 73 17.28 -11.19 -21.50
CA GLN A 73 16.63 -12.50 -21.41
C GLN A 73 17.14 -13.48 -22.49
N LYS A 74 17.33 -13.00 -23.73
CA LYS A 74 17.92 -13.81 -24.82
C LYS A 74 19.31 -14.34 -24.46
N HIS A 75 20.01 -13.66 -23.55
CA HIS A 75 21.35 -14.02 -23.07
C HIS A 75 21.36 -14.69 -21.68
N ASP A 76 20.20 -15.18 -21.20
CA ASP A 76 20.07 -15.93 -19.94
C ASP A 76 20.70 -15.22 -18.72
N VAL A 77 20.59 -13.88 -18.67
CA VAL A 77 21.29 -13.06 -17.68
C VAL A 77 20.96 -13.43 -16.24
N LEU A 78 19.73 -13.88 -15.94
CA LEU A 78 19.40 -14.34 -14.58
C LEU A 78 20.24 -15.56 -14.16
N ASN A 79 20.47 -16.53 -15.06
CA ASN A 79 21.33 -17.68 -14.78
C ASN A 79 22.79 -17.26 -14.59
N LEU A 80 23.25 -16.31 -15.40
CA LEU A 80 24.59 -15.75 -15.30
C LEU A 80 24.81 -15.01 -13.98
N LEU A 81 23.85 -14.19 -13.56
CA LEU A 81 23.90 -13.50 -12.26
C LEU A 81 23.83 -14.48 -11.10
N SER A 82 22.98 -15.50 -11.17
CA SER A 82 22.91 -16.57 -10.17
C SER A 82 24.25 -17.31 -10.03
N PHE A 83 24.92 -17.59 -11.14
CA PHE A 83 26.25 -18.21 -11.16
C PHE A 83 27.33 -17.30 -10.52
N ALA A 84 27.29 -16.00 -10.83
CA ALA A 84 28.24 -15.03 -10.32
C ALA A 84 27.97 -14.58 -8.88
N TRP A 85 26.74 -14.69 -8.38
CA TRP A 85 26.30 -14.17 -7.10
C TRP A 85 27.23 -14.48 -5.91
N PRO A 86 27.77 -15.71 -5.75
CA PRO A 86 28.59 -16.06 -4.59
C PRO A 86 29.89 -15.26 -4.44
N VAL A 87 30.38 -14.58 -5.48
CA VAL A 87 31.60 -13.76 -5.41
C VAL A 87 31.31 -12.26 -5.29
N ILE A 88 30.03 -11.87 -5.28
CA ILE A 88 29.60 -10.47 -5.24
C ILE A 88 29.43 -10.06 -3.78
N GLU A 89 30.45 -9.39 -3.24
CA GLU A 89 30.48 -8.98 -1.82
C GLU A 89 30.20 -7.48 -1.62
N SER A 90 30.28 -6.67 -2.68
CA SER A 90 30.06 -5.21 -2.60
C SER A 90 28.57 -4.88 -2.43
N PRO A 91 28.14 -4.23 -1.33
CA PRO A 91 26.74 -3.86 -1.11
C PRO A 91 26.17 -3.01 -2.25
N ARG A 92 27.00 -2.11 -2.80
CA ARG A 92 26.61 -1.25 -3.92
C ARG A 92 26.37 -2.05 -5.21
N ILE A 93 27.20 -3.04 -5.49
CA ILE A 93 26.99 -3.91 -6.65
C ILE A 93 25.75 -4.79 -6.45
N VAL A 94 25.55 -5.33 -5.25
CA VAL A 94 24.33 -6.08 -4.91
C VAL A 94 23.09 -5.22 -5.15
N GLU A 95 23.06 -4.00 -4.62
CA GLU A 95 21.97 -3.04 -4.81
C GLU A 95 21.65 -2.86 -6.31
N VAL A 96 22.67 -2.55 -7.11
CA VAL A 96 22.52 -2.31 -8.55
C VAL A 96 22.01 -3.55 -9.28
N LEU A 97 22.53 -4.74 -8.94
CA LEU A 97 22.09 -5.98 -9.56
C LEU A 97 20.65 -6.35 -9.19
N ILE A 98 20.25 -6.17 -7.93
CA ILE A 98 18.84 -6.35 -7.54
C ILE A 98 17.97 -5.33 -8.28
N GLY A 99 18.43 -4.08 -8.46
CA GLY A 99 17.76 -3.07 -9.27
C GLY A 99 17.56 -3.49 -10.73
N ILE A 100 18.60 -4.02 -11.37
CA ILE A 100 18.53 -4.59 -12.74
C ILE A 100 17.51 -5.73 -12.79
N ILE A 101 17.59 -6.69 -11.86
CA ILE A 101 16.65 -7.82 -11.80
C ILE A 101 15.22 -7.33 -11.56
N GLY A 102 15.04 -6.31 -10.72
CA GLY A 102 13.77 -5.64 -10.45
C GLY A 102 13.13 -5.07 -11.71
N ASN A 103 13.90 -4.30 -12.49
CA ASN A 103 13.45 -3.76 -13.77
C ASN A 103 13.13 -4.87 -14.78
N MET A 104 13.97 -5.91 -14.85
CA MET A 104 13.69 -7.06 -15.70
C MET A 104 12.36 -7.73 -15.33
N CYS A 105 12.09 -7.92 -14.04
CA CYS A 105 10.87 -8.55 -13.53
C CYS A 105 9.60 -7.69 -13.68
N CYS A 106 9.68 -6.49 -14.25
CA CYS A 106 8.52 -5.79 -14.79
C CYS A 106 7.99 -6.45 -16.09
N GLN A 107 8.73 -7.39 -16.66
CA GLN A 107 8.29 -8.26 -17.75
C GLN A 107 7.92 -9.64 -17.21
N ARG A 108 6.72 -10.12 -17.57
CA ARG A 108 6.16 -11.38 -17.04
C ARG A 108 7.11 -12.56 -17.24
N GLU A 109 7.72 -12.67 -18.41
CA GLU A 109 8.61 -13.76 -18.77
C GLU A 109 9.87 -13.79 -17.88
N ALA A 110 10.37 -12.62 -17.45
CA ALA A 110 11.53 -12.53 -16.58
C ALA A 110 11.16 -12.87 -15.13
N ALA A 111 10.02 -12.36 -14.65
CA ALA A 111 9.50 -12.68 -13.32
C ALA A 111 9.24 -14.19 -13.17
N GLU A 112 8.63 -14.82 -14.17
CA GLU A 112 8.42 -16.28 -14.20
C GLU A 112 9.73 -17.07 -14.26
N SER A 113 10.74 -16.55 -14.97
CA SER A 113 12.06 -17.18 -15.04
C SER A 113 12.77 -17.13 -13.69
N LEU A 114 12.76 -15.97 -13.02
CA LEU A 114 13.30 -15.82 -11.66
C LEU A 114 12.60 -16.75 -10.66
N LEU A 115 11.27 -16.85 -10.75
CA LEU A 115 10.49 -17.69 -9.86
C LEU A 115 10.81 -19.19 -9.98
N LYS A 116 11.26 -19.65 -11.16
CA LYS A 116 11.75 -21.03 -11.37
C LYS A 116 13.13 -21.26 -10.76
N MET A 117 13.84 -20.20 -10.39
CA MET A 117 15.19 -20.24 -9.79
C MET A 117 15.12 -20.15 -8.27
N ASN A 118 14.43 -21.10 -7.62
CA ASN A 118 14.15 -21.07 -6.17
C ASN A 118 15.37 -20.76 -5.29
N SER A 119 16.54 -21.35 -5.57
CA SER A 119 17.75 -21.08 -4.79
C SER A 119 18.21 -19.64 -4.93
N PHE A 120 18.19 -19.09 -6.15
CA PHE A 120 18.59 -17.72 -6.40
C PHE A 120 17.60 -16.74 -5.77
N LEU A 121 16.30 -16.96 -5.97
CA LEU A 121 15.27 -16.13 -5.35
C LEU A 121 15.35 -16.18 -3.81
N THR A 122 15.63 -17.34 -3.22
CA THR A 122 15.85 -17.45 -1.77
C THR A 122 17.02 -16.57 -1.32
N MET A 123 18.16 -16.63 -2.05
CA MET A 123 19.31 -15.77 -1.76
C MET A 123 18.98 -14.27 -1.88
N LEU A 124 18.16 -13.88 -2.85
CA LEU A 124 17.71 -12.50 -2.99
C LEU A 124 16.83 -12.07 -1.80
N LEU A 125 15.87 -12.91 -1.40
CA LEU A 125 14.96 -12.61 -0.29
C LEU A 125 15.67 -12.47 1.07
N GLU A 126 16.80 -13.15 1.27
CA GLU A 126 17.61 -12.99 2.48
C GLU A 126 18.18 -11.56 2.65
N TYR A 127 18.29 -10.77 1.57
CA TYR A 127 18.69 -9.36 1.68
C TYR A 127 17.64 -8.47 2.37
N ALA A 128 16.44 -8.97 2.65
CA ALA A 128 15.49 -8.27 3.51
C ALA A 128 16.04 -8.08 4.94
N LYS A 129 17.06 -8.85 5.33
CA LYS A 129 17.76 -8.77 6.62
C LYS A 129 19.06 -7.95 6.54
N SER A 130 19.34 -7.30 5.41
CA SER A 130 20.51 -6.45 5.23
C SER A 130 20.44 -5.20 6.11
N GLU A 131 21.59 -4.62 6.43
CA GLU A 131 21.68 -3.29 7.07
C GLU A 131 21.66 -2.16 6.02
N ASP A 132 21.88 -2.49 4.75
CA ASP A 132 21.92 -1.51 3.66
C ASP A 132 20.50 -1.17 3.16
N SER A 133 20.05 0.05 3.47
CA SER A 133 18.69 0.50 3.13
C SER A 133 18.43 0.50 1.62
N LEU A 134 19.43 0.82 0.80
CA LEU A 134 19.25 0.92 -0.65
C LEU A 134 19.03 -0.46 -1.27
N THR A 135 19.80 -1.46 -0.85
CA THR A 135 19.63 -2.87 -1.23
C THR A 135 18.23 -3.36 -0.86
N ILE A 136 17.78 -3.06 0.36
CA ILE A 136 16.43 -3.45 0.80
C ILE A 136 15.37 -2.78 -0.07
N ILE A 137 15.48 -1.47 -0.36
CA ILE A 137 14.55 -0.76 -1.24
C ILE A 137 14.43 -1.46 -2.60
N GLN A 138 15.55 -1.83 -3.23
CA GLN A 138 15.50 -2.53 -4.52
C GLN A 138 14.87 -3.92 -4.41
N LEU A 139 15.13 -4.65 -3.31
CA LEU A 139 14.51 -5.95 -3.07
C LEU A 139 12.98 -5.82 -2.93
N LEU A 140 12.51 -4.84 -2.15
CA LEU A 140 11.08 -4.59 -1.96
C LEU A 140 10.39 -4.22 -3.29
N ARG A 141 11.05 -3.40 -4.13
CA ARG A 141 10.57 -3.08 -5.48
C ARG A 141 10.49 -4.30 -6.39
N LEU A 142 11.52 -5.16 -6.38
CA LEU A 142 11.52 -6.43 -7.12
C LEU A 142 10.32 -7.30 -6.70
N ILE A 143 10.07 -7.43 -5.40
CA ILE A 143 8.94 -8.22 -4.87
C ILE A 143 7.61 -7.61 -5.35
N ASN A 144 7.45 -6.29 -5.27
CA ASN A 144 6.21 -5.63 -5.70
C ASN A 144 5.90 -5.88 -7.18
N SER A 145 6.88 -5.61 -8.06
CA SER A 145 6.74 -5.84 -9.50
C SER A 145 6.46 -7.30 -9.81
N SER A 146 7.11 -8.22 -9.10
CA SER A 146 6.91 -9.65 -9.33
C SER A 146 5.54 -10.13 -8.88
N LEU A 147 5.05 -9.71 -7.71
CA LEU A 147 3.73 -10.07 -7.20
C LEU A 147 2.61 -9.55 -8.10
N PHE A 148 2.76 -8.32 -8.61
CA PHE A 148 1.81 -7.72 -9.55
C PHE A 148 1.59 -8.57 -10.80
N LEU A 149 2.61 -9.29 -11.26
CA LEU A 149 2.55 -10.14 -12.46
C LEU A 149 2.30 -11.62 -12.17
N SER A 150 2.15 -12.02 -10.91
CA SER A 150 2.22 -13.42 -10.46
C SER A 150 0.87 -14.14 -10.35
N ASP A 151 -0.14 -13.79 -11.16
CA ASP A 151 -1.52 -14.31 -11.16
C ASP A 151 -1.67 -15.74 -10.56
N ASP A 152 -1.20 -16.77 -11.27
CA ASP A 152 -1.31 -18.18 -10.85
C ASP A 152 -0.18 -18.66 -9.93
N ASN A 153 0.84 -17.83 -9.71
CA ASN A 153 2.10 -18.18 -9.08
C ASN A 153 2.27 -17.64 -7.64
N ILE A 154 1.30 -16.89 -7.12
CA ILE A 154 1.32 -16.33 -5.75
C ILE A 154 1.59 -17.39 -4.67
N SER A 155 1.12 -18.63 -4.83
CA SER A 155 1.38 -19.68 -3.84
C SER A 155 2.87 -20.00 -3.67
N ILE A 156 3.66 -19.90 -4.74
CA ILE A 156 5.11 -20.11 -4.69
C ILE A 156 5.74 -18.97 -3.89
N TRP A 157 5.36 -17.72 -4.15
CA TRP A 157 5.82 -16.57 -3.39
C TRP A 157 5.54 -16.69 -1.90
N ILE A 158 4.33 -17.12 -1.52
CA ILE A 158 3.98 -17.28 -0.11
C ILE A 158 4.83 -18.36 0.57
N ASP A 159 5.10 -19.46 -0.13
CA ASP A 159 5.95 -20.53 0.40
C ASP A 159 7.40 -20.05 0.57
N MET A 160 7.89 -19.23 -0.36
CA MET A 160 9.21 -18.60 -0.27
C MET A 160 9.29 -17.63 0.92
N PHE A 161 8.29 -16.77 1.11
CA PHE A 161 8.23 -15.85 2.25
C PHE A 161 8.26 -16.60 3.59
N ILE A 162 7.47 -17.67 3.70
CA ILE A 162 7.44 -18.53 4.89
C ILE A 162 8.83 -19.13 5.14
N ASN A 163 9.47 -19.66 4.11
CA ASN A 163 10.77 -20.33 4.23
C ASN A 163 11.88 -19.40 4.75
N VAL A 164 11.91 -18.14 4.30
CA VAL A 164 12.94 -17.16 4.71
C VAL A 164 12.57 -16.37 5.98
N GLY A 165 11.35 -16.53 6.48
CA GLY A 165 10.84 -15.74 7.59
C GLY A 165 10.64 -14.27 7.24
N TYR A 166 10.13 -14.00 6.03
CA TYR A 166 10.09 -12.65 5.44
C TYR A 166 9.32 -11.64 6.29
N SER A 167 8.18 -12.03 6.86
CA SER A 167 7.37 -11.14 7.70
C SER A 167 8.16 -10.54 8.86
N ASN A 168 9.01 -11.33 9.53
CA ASN A 168 9.86 -10.83 10.61
C ASN A 168 10.84 -9.75 10.13
N ALA A 169 11.43 -9.91 8.95
CA ALA A 169 12.32 -8.91 8.37
C ALA A 169 11.55 -7.63 8.00
N LEU A 170 10.39 -7.76 7.37
CA LEU A 170 9.52 -6.64 7.04
C LEU A 170 9.09 -5.86 8.29
N TYR A 171 8.65 -6.56 9.35
CA TYR A 171 8.26 -5.92 10.61
C TYR A 171 9.45 -5.24 11.28
N PHE A 172 10.64 -5.83 11.22
CA PHE A 172 11.85 -5.21 11.74
C PHE A 172 12.16 -3.89 11.01
N ILE A 173 12.08 -3.88 9.69
CA ILE A 173 12.27 -2.67 8.86
C ILE A 173 11.26 -1.59 9.26
N LEU A 174 9.97 -1.92 9.25
CA LEU A 174 8.89 -0.96 9.53
C LEU A 174 8.95 -0.42 10.97
N LYS A 175 9.36 -1.25 11.93
CA LYS A 175 9.43 -0.87 13.34
C LYS A 175 10.65 -0.01 13.68
N ASN A 176 11.80 -0.21 13.00
CA ASN A 176 13.08 0.33 13.46
C ASN A 176 13.76 1.31 12.49
N SER A 177 13.31 1.42 11.24
CA SER A 177 13.90 2.36 10.29
C SER A 177 13.46 3.80 10.57
N SER A 178 14.37 4.75 10.38
CA SER A 178 14.07 6.19 10.25
C SER A 178 14.27 6.70 8.82
N ASN A 179 14.67 5.82 7.89
CA ASN A 179 14.85 6.19 6.48
C ASN A 179 13.48 6.26 5.80
N LYS A 180 13.09 7.49 5.42
CA LYS A 180 11.80 7.79 4.78
C LYS A 180 11.50 6.89 3.58
N GLU A 181 12.44 6.79 2.64
CA GLU A 181 12.24 6.06 1.39
C GLU A 181 12.07 4.55 1.64
N LEU A 182 12.84 4.02 2.58
CA LEU A 182 12.72 2.63 3.01
C LEU A 182 11.36 2.35 3.67
N LEU A 183 10.87 3.27 4.51
CA LEU A 183 9.56 3.12 5.14
C LEU A 183 8.41 3.22 4.13
N LEU A 184 8.45 4.18 3.21
CA LEU A 184 7.46 4.30 2.13
C LEU A 184 7.41 3.03 1.29
N THR A 185 8.58 2.55 0.85
CA THR A 185 8.70 1.31 0.06
C THR A 185 8.25 0.09 0.87
N GLY A 186 8.57 0.04 2.17
CA GLY A 186 8.15 -1.03 3.08
C GLY A 186 6.63 -1.09 3.26
N LEU A 187 5.97 0.05 3.43
CA LEU A 187 4.52 0.11 3.55
C LEU A 187 3.84 -0.30 2.23
N GLU A 188 4.33 0.17 1.09
CA GLU A 188 3.83 -0.28 -0.22
C GLU A 188 4.02 -1.78 -0.42
N ASN A 189 5.15 -2.32 0.00
CA ASN A 189 5.40 -3.76 -0.06
C ASN A 189 4.45 -4.54 0.83
N PHE A 190 4.21 -4.08 2.05
CA PHE A 190 3.27 -4.75 2.94
C PHE A 190 1.84 -4.71 2.36
N ASN A 191 1.41 -3.56 1.84
CA ASN A 191 0.11 -3.42 1.19
C ASN A 191 -0.03 -4.30 -0.05
N THR A 192 1.03 -4.42 -0.86
CA THR A 192 1.08 -5.30 -2.02
C THR A 192 0.96 -6.77 -1.59
N ILE A 193 1.69 -7.18 -0.56
CA ILE A 193 1.60 -8.53 0.00
C ILE A 193 0.18 -8.80 0.52
N CYS A 194 -0.43 -7.88 1.26
CA CYS A 194 -1.82 -7.99 1.69
C CYS A 194 -2.76 -8.18 0.49
N SER A 195 -2.64 -7.35 -0.54
CA SER A 195 -3.55 -7.34 -1.69
C SER A 195 -3.45 -8.63 -2.53
N TYR A 196 -2.24 -9.12 -2.80
CA TYR A 196 -2.03 -10.26 -3.70
C TYR A 196 -1.99 -11.61 -2.97
N CYS A 197 -1.44 -11.66 -1.75
CA CYS A 197 -1.24 -12.91 -1.02
C CYS A 197 -2.45 -13.31 -0.16
N ASN A 198 -3.29 -12.37 0.26
CA ASN A 198 -4.50 -12.65 1.04
C ASN A 198 -5.69 -13.10 0.15
N THR A 199 -5.49 -14.16 -0.62
CA THR A 199 -6.48 -14.67 -1.59
C THR A 199 -6.89 -16.11 -1.27
N GLY A 200 -8.08 -16.53 -1.72
CA GLY A 200 -8.79 -17.76 -1.29
C GLY A 200 -7.92 -18.96 -0.93
N ARG A 201 -7.06 -19.45 -1.86
CA ARG A 201 -6.19 -20.63 -1.62
C ARG A 201 -5.01 -20.40 -0.68
N ASN A 202 -4.57 -19.14 -0.57
CA ASN A 202 -3.39 -18.74 0.21
C ASN A 202 -3.75 -18.15 1.57
N ARG A 203 -5.03 -17.87 1.81
CA ARG A 203 -5.56 -17.18 2.98
C ARG A 203 -5.08 -17.75 4.31
N THR A 204 -5.04 -19.08 4.46
CA THR A 204 -4.54 -19.72 5.69
C THR A 204 -3.03 -19.55 5.88
N LYS A 205 -2.25 -19.68 4.80
CA LYS A 205 -0.78 -19.47 4.84
C LYS A 205 -0.46 -18.01 5.13
N PHE A 206 -1.19 -17.09 4.49
CA PHE A 206 -1.10 -15.66 4.74
C PHE A 206 -1.38 -15.35 6.21
N PHE A 207 -2.49 -15.85 6.77
CA PHE A 207 -2.83 -15.65 8.18
C PHE A 207 -1.72 -16.13 9.10
N GLY A 208 -1.23 -17.36 8.90
CA GLY A 208 -0.19 -17.93 9.75
C GLY A 208 1.18 -17.25 9.66
N HIS A 209 1.44 -16.45 8.61
CA HIS A 209 2.76 -15.84 8.39
C HIS A 209 2.77 -14.31 8.55
N PHE A 210 1.69 -13.62 8.16
CA PHE A 210 1.60 -12.17 8.10
C PHE A 210 0.60 -11.55 9.09
N VAL A 211 -0.22 -12.36 9.77
CA VAL A 211 -1.20 -11.85 10.74
C VAL A 211 -0.73 -12.20 12.15
N GLY A 212 -0.40 -11.17 12.93
CA GLY A 212 0.06 -11.27 14.30
C GLY A 212 0.20 -9.88 14.93
N SER A 213 0.38 -9.81 16.25
CA SER A 213 0.46 -8.54 16.97
C SER A 213 1.55 -7.61 16.42
N GLU A 214 2.72 -8.18 16.12
CA GLU A 214 3.89 -7.51 15.56
C GLU A 214 3.60 -6.84 14.22
N ALA A 215 2.64 -7.36 13.44
CA ALA A 215 2.23 -6.75 12.18
C ALA A 215 1.65 -5.35 12.41
N ILE A 216 0.75 -5.21 13.39
CA ILE A 216 0.15 -3.91 13.72
C ILE A 216 1.15 -3.01 14.44
N VAL A 217 1.94 -3.55 15.38
CA VAL A 217 2.97 -2.77 16.09
C VAL A 217 3.99 -2.16 15.13
N SER A 218 4.43 -2.94 14.13
CA SER A 218 5.37 -2.44 13.12
C SER A 218 4.72 -1.47 12.13
N LEU A 219 3.47 -1.73 11.73
CA LEU A 219 2.70 -0.81 10.89
C LEU A 219 2.51 0.56 11.56
N VAL A 220 2.03 0.60 12.80
CA VAL A 220 1.78 1.86 13.52
C VAL A 220 3.08 2.64 13.77
N ALA A 221 4.20 1.94 13.99
CA ALA A 221 5.50 2.55 14.16
C ALA A 221 5.96 3.27 12.89
N ALA A 222 5.96 2.57 11.74
CA ALA A 222 6.28 3.17 10.43
C ALA A 222 5.33 4.32 10.07
N PHE A 223 4.03 4.09 10.27
CA PHE A 223 3.00 5.06 10.02
C PHE A 223 3.20 6.35 10.82
N THR A 224 3.46 6.24 12.12
CA THR A 224 3.67 7.40 12.99
C THR A 224 4.99 8.11 12.67
N GLU A 225 6.04 7.36 12.34
CA GLU A 225 7.32 7.93 11.91
C GLU A 225 7.12 8.85 10.69
N ILE A 226 6.37 8.39 9.68
CA ILE A 226 6.10 9.20 8.48
C ILE A 226 5.09 10.33 8.76
N THR A 227 3.92 10.01 9.32
CA THR A 227 2.78 10.93 9.38
C THR A 227 2.87 11.97 10.50
N VAL A 228 3.69 11.71 11.52
CA VAL A 228 3.87 12.60 12.66
C VAL A 228 5.27 13.20 12.68
N LYS A 229 6.33 12.37 12.62
CA LYS A 229 7.70 12.87 12.80
C LYS A 229 8.31 13.44 11.52
N GLN A 230 7.98 12.86 10.38
CA GLN A 230 8.55 13.24 9.07
C GLN A 230 7.51 13.85 8.13
N LYS A 231 6.38 14.34 8.68
CA LYS A 231 5.26 14.90 7.91
C LYS A 231 5.71 16.00 6.94
N ASP A 232 6.55 16.91 7.42
CA ASP A 232 7.05 18.06 6.65
C ASP A 232 8.05 17.66 5.56
N CYS A 233 8.53 16.41 5.56
CA CYS A 233 9.42 15.86 4.54
C CYS A 233 8.67 15.08 3.46
N CYS A 234 7.35 14.94 3.56
CA CYS A 234 6.49 14.27 2.59
C CYS A 234 5.74 15.31 1.76
N ASP A 235 5.64 15.06 0.46
CA ASP A 235 4.62 15.77 -0.33
C ASP A 235 3.22 15.26 0.01
N ARG A 236 2.20 15.98 -0.48
CA ARG A 236 0.79 15.67 -0.19
C ARG A 236 0.43 14.26 -0.66
N ASP A 237 0.84 13.88 -1.85
CA ASP A 237 0.47 12.61 -2.47
C ASP A 237 1.12 11.43 -1.72
N GLN A 238 2.39 11.57 -1.31
CA GLN A 238 3.08 10.62 -0.46
C GLN A 238 2.36 10.42 0.88
N LEU A 239 1.97 11.52 1.53
CA LEU A 239 1.28 11.46 2.82
C LEU A 239 -0.09 10.78 2.68
N GLU A 240 -0.90 11.20 1.71
CA GLU A 240 -2.22 10.60 1.45
C GLU A 240 -2.11 9.12 1.11
N ARG A 241 -1.11 8.75 0.31
CA ARG A 241 -0.83 7.36 0.00
C ARG A 241 -0.54 6.54 1.26
N VAL A 242 0.30 7.05 2.17
CA VAL A 242 0.60 6.38 3.46
C VAL A 242 -0.64 6.22 4.32
N LEU A 243 -1.51 7.23 4.39
CA LEU A 243 -2.78 7.16 5.11
C LEU A 243 -3.67 6.03 4.58
N ILE A 244 -3.87 5.99 3.27
CA ILE A 244 -4.74 5.01 2.60
C ILE A 244 -4.16 3.60 2.73
N ILE A 245 -2.89 3.38 2.39
CA ILE A 245 -2.31 2.02 2.42
C ILE A 245 -2.24 1.48 3.85
N SER A 246 -2.00 2.31 4.86
CA SER A 246 -1.94 1.85 6.25
C SER A 246 -3.32 1.41 6.75
N LEU A 247 -4.38 2.13 6.36
CA LEU A 247 -5.75 1.71 6.63
C LEU A 247 -6.09 0.41 5.89
N GLN A 248 -5.69 0.29 4.63
CA GLN A 248 -5.93 -0.90 3.81
C GLN A 248 -5.19 -2.14 4.33
N ILE A 249 -3.93 -1.99 4.77
CA ILE A 249 -3.19 -3.07 5.45
C ILE A 249 -3.96 -3.49 6.70
N THR A 250 -4.36 -2.53 7.54
CA THR A 250 -5.12 -2.81 8.76
C THR A 250 -6.41 -3.58 8.46
N LEU A 251 -7.18 -3.13 7.46
CA LEU A 251 -8.41 -3.80 6.99
C LEU A 251 -8.13 -5.26 6.59
N ASN A 252 -7.05 -5.50 5.86
CA ASN A 252 -6.66 -6.84 5.44
C ASN A 252 -6.28 -7.75 6.61
N LEU A 253 -5.62 -7.21 7.64
CA LEU A 253 -5.20 -7.97 8.82
C LEU A 253 -6.37 -8.30 9.76
N VAL A 254 -7.39 -7.45 9.83
CA VAL A 254 -8.57 -7.68 10.68
C VAL A 254 -9.66 -8.53 10.02
N GLY A 255 -9.55 -8.77 8.71
CA GLY A 255 -10.58 -9.46 7.94
C GLY A 255 -10.72 -10.96 8.17
N PHE A 256 -10.22 -11.54 9.28
CA PHE A 256 -10.30 -12.98 9.58
C PHE A 256 -11.13 -13.24 10.84
N ASP A 257 -11.82 -14.38 10.90
CA ASP A 257 -12.66 -14.78 12.05
C ASP A 257 -11.91 -14.77 13.39
N LYS A 258 -10.59 -15.01 13.37
CA LYS A 258 -9.73 -15.03 14.57
C LYS A 258 -8.97 -13.73 14.80
N SER A 259 -9.16 -12.70 13.97
CA SER A 259 -8.39 -11.47 14.08
C SER A 259 -8.63 -10.76 15.40
N TYR A 260 -9.85 -10.79 15.96
CA TYR A 260 -10.12 -10.22 17.28
C TYR A 260 -9.24 -10.84 18.37
N GLU A 261 -9.13 -12.17 18.41
CA GLU A 261 -8.33 -12.89 19.41
C GLU A 261 -6.83 -12.61 19.25
N VAL A 262 -6.36 -12.47 18.01
CA VAL A 262 -4.93 -12.27 17.70
C VAL A 262 -4.49 -10.82 17.89
N LEU A 263 -5.38 -9.86 17.66
CA LEU A 263 -5.07 -8.43 17.60
C LEU A 263 -5.73 -7.62 18.73
N SER A 264 -6.31 -8.27 19.74
CA SER A 264 -6.99 -7.61 20.87
C SER A 264 -6.10 -6.60 21.59
N ASP A 265 -4.82 -6.92 21.72
CA ASP A 265 -3.85 -6.09 22.43
C ASP A 265 -3.38 -4.89 21.58
N ASN A 266 -3.66 -4.92 20.27
CA ASN A 266 -3.30 -3.88 19.31
C ASN A 266 -4.41 -2.87 19.04
N LYS A 267 -5.55 -2.96 19.73
CA LYS A 267 -6.64 -1.98 19.59
C LYS A 267 -6.16 -0.53 19.75
N PRO A 268 -5.28 -0.17 20.71
CA PRO A 268 -4.76 1.20 20.82
C PRO A 268 -3.95 1.64 19.59
N ASP A 269 -3.11 0.75 19.05
CA ASP A 269 -2.30 1.01 17.86
C ASP A 269 -3.17 1.28 16.62
N VAL A 270 -4.22 0.47 16.44
CA VAL A 270 -5.20 0.67 15.36
C VAL A 270 -5.95 1.99 15.55
N GLY A 271 -6.31 2.33 16.78
CA GLY A 271 -6.94 3.60 17.11
C GLY A 271 -6.10 4.82 16.71
N ILE A 272 -4.77 4.74 16.83
CA ILE A 272 -3.85 5.80 16.38
C ILE A 272 -3.92 5.99 14.86
N ILE A 273 -3.91 4.90 14.08
CA ILE A 273 -4.00 4.95 12.62
C ILE A 273 -5.30 5.64 12.21
N ILE A 274 -6.43 5.18 12.74
CA ILE A 274 -7.76 5.73 12.42
C ILE A 274 -7.83 7.21 12.81
N ALA A 275 -7.34 7.58 14.00
CA ALA A 275 -7.42 8.97 14.47
C ALA A 275 -6.64 9.95 13.57
N ILE A 276 -5.43 9.56 13.15
CA ILE A 276 -4.60 10.40 12.28
C ILE A 276 -5.24 10.51 10.88
N VAL A 277 -5.73 9.39 10.31
CA VAL A 277 -6.44 9.39 9.02
C VAL A 277 -7.65 10.32 9.08
N PHE A 278 -8.50 10.17 10.10
CA PHE A 278 -9.72 10.97 10.22
C PHE A 278 -9.43 12.44 10.47
N SER A 279 -8.41 12.77 11.27
CA SER A 279 -7.99 14.15 11.46
C SER A 279 -7.50 14.80 10.15
N TYR A 280 -6.78 14.06 9.32
CA TYR A 280 -6.33 14.55 8.02
C TYR A 280 -7.50 14.86 7.08
N TYR A 281 -8.38 13.87 6.89
CA TYR A 281 -9.50 13.99 5.96
C TYR A 281 -10.59 14.93 6.44
N GLU A 282 -10.81 15.05 7.76
CA GLU A 282 -11.68 16.08 8.32
C GLU A 282 -11.15 17.47 7.98
N ASN A 283 -9.86 17.74 8.17
CA ASN A 283 -9.29 19.04 7.84
C ASN A 283 -9.33 19.31 6.32
N LYS A 284 -9.02 18.32 5.48
CA LYS A 284 -9.09 18.42 4.00
C LYS A 284 -10.53 18.74 3.54
N PHE A 285 -11.51 18.02 4.08
CA PHE A 285 -12.90 18.17 3.70
C PHE A 285 -13.57 19.43 4.30
N VAL A 286 -13.44 19.63 5.61
CA VAL A 286 -14.16 20.68 6.35
C VAL A 286 -13.48 22.04 6.18
N ASN A 287 -12.17 22.12 6.38
CA ASN A 287 -11.46 23.39 6.40
C ASN A 287 -10.96 23.80 5.01
N GLN A 288 -10.43 22.86 4.23
CA GLN A 288 -9.90 23.14 2.90
C GLN A 288 -10.95 23.03 1.79
N LYS A 289 -12.11 22.41 2.08
CA LYS A 289 -13.22 22.20 1.13
C LYS A 289 -12.80 21.37 -0.09
N GLU A 290 -11.84 20.47 0.10
CA GLU A 290 -11.39 19.53 -0.91
C GLU A 290 -12.16 18.22 -0.72
N ILE A 291 -12.86 17.77 -1.76
CA ILE A 291 -13.59 16.50 -1.76
C ILE A 291 -12.70 15.43 -2.37
N ASP A 292 -12.55 14.33 -1.64
CA ASP A 292 -11.84 13.14 -2.11
C ASP A 292 -12.85 12.04 -2.43
N MET A 293 -12.78 11.47 -3.63
CA MET A 293 -13.75 10.47 -4.09
C MET A 293 -13.60 9.16 -3.32
N ASP A 294 -12.40 8.87 -2.82
CA ASP A 294 -12.10 7.66 -2.06
C ASP A 294 -12.52 7.78 -0.58
N LEU A 295 -13.03 8.95 -0.15
CA LEU A 295 -13.37 9.20 1.25
C LEU A 295 -14.46 8.27 1.79
N ILE A 296 -15.40 7.86 0.94
CA ILE A 296 -16.42 6.87 1.33
C ILE A 296 -15.77 5.53 1.65
N ASP A 297 -14.86 5.07 0.78
CA ASP A 297 -14.16 3.79 0.97
C ASP A 297 -13.27 3.81 2.21
N ILE A 298 -12.65 4.97 2.51
CA ILE A 298 -11.88 5.20 3.73
C ILE A 298 -12.78 5.08 4.97
N ILE A 299 -13.97 5.69 4.95
CA ILE A 299 -14.92 5.63 6.08
C ILE A 299 -15.43 4.20 6.28
N ASP A 300 -15.79 3.51 5.20
CA ASP A 300 -16.31 2.14 5.25
C ASP A 300 -15.24 1.13 5.70
N SER A 301 -13.98 1.36 5.30
CA SER A 301 -12.82 0.58 5.78
C SER A 301 -12.61 0.78 7.27
N ALA A 302 -12.65 2.03 7.74
CA ALA A 302 -12.53 2.35 9.16
C ALA A 302 -13.68 1.76 9.97
N TYR A 303 -14.93 1.84 9.50
CA TYR A 303 -16.08 1.20 10.13
C TYR A 303 -15.88 -0.31 10.29
N THR A 304 -15.43 -0.98 9.23
CA THR A 304 -15.15 -2.42 9.30
C THR A 304 -14.10 -2.73 10.36
N ILE A 305 -12.98 -1.99 10.36
CA ILE A 305 -11.91 -2.18 11.36
C ILE A 305 -12.40 -1.94 12.78
N VAL A 306 -13.10 -0.83 13.02
CA VAL A 306 -13.63 -0.46 14.34
C VAL A 306 -14.58 -1.53 14.86
N ARG A 307 -15.47 -2.03 14.00
CA ARG A 307 -16.44 -3.05 14.36
C ARG A 307 -15.78 -4.37 14.69
N GLU A 308 -14.89 -4.87 13.82
CA GLU A 308 -14.25 -6.17 13.99
C GLU A 308 -13.34 -6.22 15.23
N LEU A 309 -12.68 -5.10 15.59
CA LEU A 309 -11.82 -5.03 16.78
C LEU A 309 -12.47 -4.39 17.99
N GLN A 310 -13.73 -3.95 17.90
CA GLN A 310 -14.44 -3.22 18.97
C GLN A 310 -13.62 -2.03 19.50
N ILE A 311 -13.04 -1.24 18.60
CA ILE A 311 -12.13 -0.14 18.95
C ILE A 311 -12.83 0.94 19.79
N GLY A 312 -14.15 1.12 19.58
CA GLY A 312 -14.95 2.10 20.31
C GLY A 312 -14.89 1.95 21.84
N GLU A 313 -14.65 0.75 22.37
CA GLU A 313 -14.54 0.48 23.82
C GLU A 313 -13.38 1.24 24.48
N LEU A 314 -12.31 1.51 23.72
CA LEU A 314 -11.07 2.11 24.22
C LEU A 314 -10.87 3.56 23.79
N CYS A 315 -11.52 3.95 22.69
CA CYS A 315 -11.29 5.26 22.08
C CYS A 315 -12.04 6.39 22.79
N ASP A 316 -11.39 7.55 22.84
CA ASP A 316 -12.07 8.82 23.12
C ASP A 316 -12.89 9.27 21.92
N TYR A 317 -13.98 10.01 22.15
CA TYR A 317 -14.86 10.47 21.08
C TYR A 317 -14.14 11.43 20.14
N GLU A 318 -13.09 12.11 20.63
CA GLU A 318 -12.21 12.99 19.86
C GLU A 318 -11.31 12.25 18.87
N GLN A 319 -11.21 10.92 18.91
CA GLN A 319 -10.30 10.20 18.00
C GLN A 319 -10.90 10.00 16.61
N TYR A 320 -12.18 9.68 16.51
CA TYR A 320 -12.83 9.56 15.19
C TYR A 320 -14.31 9.94 15.18
N CYS A 321 -15.02 9.88 16.31
CA CYS A 321 -16.43 10.23 16.36
C CYS A 321 -16.65 11.73 16.10
N LEU A 322 -15.83 12.60 16.73
CA LEU A 322 -15.89 14.05 16.55
C LEU A 322 -15.61 14.43 15.09
N GLN A 323 -14.55 13.89 14.50
CA GLN A 323 -14.17 14.13 13.11
C GLN A 323 -15.26 13.66 12.14
N SER A 324 -15.80 12.46 12.40
CA SER A 324 -16.92 11.91 11.61
C SER A 324 -18.13 12.84 11.64
N TYR A 325 -18.47 13.36 12.81
CA TYR A 325 -19.56 14.30 12.97
C TYR A 325 -19.29 15.65 12.28
N SER A 326 -18.09 16.20 12.41
CA SER A 326 -17.69 17.44 11.72
C SER A 326 -17.86 17.32 10.21
N MET A 327 -17.42 16.21 9.62
CA MET A 327 -17.63 15.92 8.19
C MET A 327 -19.13 15.77 7.87
N TRP A 328 -19.89 15.03 8.67
CA TRP A 328 -21.33 14.85 8.48
C TRP A 328 -22.10 16.18 8.51
N LYS A 329 -21.79 17.04 9.48
CA LYS A 329 -22.42 18.37 9.64
C LYS A 329 -22.08 19.30 8.48
N THR A 330 -20.86 19.22 7.97
CA THR A 330 -20.41 19.98 6.80
C THR A 330 -21.18 19.55 5.55
N LEU A 331 -21.33 18.24 5.29
CA LEU A 331 -22.18 17.72 4.21
C LEU A 331 -23.64 18.17 4.35
N SER A 332 -24.17 18.20 5.56
CA SER A 332 -25.52 18.70 5.82
C SER A 332 -25.67 20.17 5.49
N SER A 333 -24.66 20.98 5.79
CA SER A 333 -24.66 22.41 5.45
C SER A 333 -24.59 22.61 3.92
N ILE A 334 -23.76 21.85 3.22
CA ILE A 334 -23.64 21.90 1.74
C ILE A 334 -24.97 21.54 1.08
N ALA A 335 -25.58 20.43 1.49
CA ALA A 335 -26.87 19.98 0.93
C ALA A 335 -27.98 21.03 1.11
N THR A 336 -28.01 21.74 2.25
CA THR A 336 -28.98 22.83 2.47
C THR A 336 -28.72 24.07 1.63
N PHE A 337 -27.45 24.37 1.31
CA PHE A 337 -27.09 25.51 0.45
C PHE A 337 -27.50 25.27 -1.02
N ASP A 338 -27.30 24.05 -1.51
CA ASP A 338 -27.70 23.69 -2.88
C ASP A 338 -29.22 23.68 -3.07
N GLN A 339 -29.98 23.21 -2.09
CA GLN A 339 -31.46 23.24 -2.10
C GLN A 339 -32.02 24.67 -2.14
N ASN A 340 -31.28 25.65 -1.62
CA ASN A 340 -31.65 27.06 -1.62
C ASN A 340 -31.21 27.81 -2.91
N GLY A 341 -30.75 27.10 -3.94
CA GLY A 341 -30.42 27.68 -5.25
C GLY A 341 -29.08 28.43 -5.31
N GLY A 342 -28.17 28.17 -4.36
CA GLY A 342 -26.88 28.86 -4.28
C GLY A 342 -25.75 28.29 -5.15
N SER A 343 -25.93 27.14 -5.79
CA SER A 343 -24.85 26.42 -6.46
C SER A 343 -24.65 26.86 -7.93
N SER A 344 -23.40 27.09 -8.35
CA SER A 344 -23.02 27.39 -9.75
C SER A 344 -22.75 26.17 -10.63
N PHE A 345 -23.06 24.95 -10.15
CA PHE A 345 -22.77 23.70 -10.87
C PHE A 345 -23.77 23.41 -12.01
N GLU A 346 -23.32 22.67 -13.03
CA GLU A 346 -24.17 22.13 -14.08
C GLU A 346 -25.11 21.04 -13.49
N ASN A 347 -26.22 20.71 -14.18
CA ASN A 347 -27.24 19.82 -13.59
C ASN A 347 -26.73 18.39 -13.33
N ASP A 348 -25.87 17.87 -14.22
CA ASP A 348 -25.34 16.51 -14.10
C ASP A 348 -24.34 16.41 -12.92
N ASP A 349 -23.49 17.43 -12.73
CA ASP A 349 -22.58 17.53 -11.58
C ASP A 349 -23.31 17.59 -10.22
N LYS A 350 -24.56 18.09 -10.20
CA LYS A 350 -25.37 18.14 -8.98
C LYS A 350 -25.92 16.78 -8.58
N GLU A 351 -26.31 15.94 -9.54
CA GLU A 351 -26.83 14.60 -9.24
C GLU A 351 -25.73 13.72 -8.66
N GLU A 352 -24.53 13.74 -9.25
CA GLU A 352 -23.37 12.99 -8.74
C GLU A 352 -22.96 13.46 -7.33
N LEU A 353 -22.90 14.77 -7.09
CA LEU A 353 -22.57 15.33 -5.78
C LEU A 353 -23.63 14.98 -4.73
N GLN A 354 -24.90 14.94 -5.10
CA GLN A 354 -26.00 14.52 -4.20
C GLN A 354 -25.90 13.04 -3.87
N GLU A 355 -25.60 12.18 -4.85
CA GLU A 355 -25.42 10.75 -4.61
C GLU A 355 -24.21 10.48 -3.70
N PHE A 356 -23.07 11.10 -3.98
CA PHE A 356 -21.89 11.05 -3.14
C PHE A 356 -22.20 11.51 -1.71
N SER A 357 -22.83 12.68 -1.56
CA SER A 357 -23.17 13.24 -0.24
C SER A 357 -24.09 12.32 0.56
N LYS A 358 -25.06 11.68 -0.10
CA LYS A 358 -25.97 10.74 0.53
C LYS A 358 -25.21 9.50 1.03
N LYS A 359 -24.36 8.90 0.19
CA LYS A 359 -23.55 7.74 0.55
C LYS A 359 -22.61 8.07 1.72
N MET A 360 -21.86 9.16 1.62
CA MET A 360 -20.93 9.59 2.66
C MET A 360 -21.64 9.86 4.00
N LYS A 361 -22.81 10.52 3.99
CA LYS A 361 -23.61 10.70 5.22
C LYS A 361 -24.06 9.38 5.82
N THR A 362 -24.49 8.41 5.01
CA THR A 362 -24.86 7.08 5.49
C THR A 362 -23.67 6.39 6.14
N SER A 363 -22.51 6.33 5.48
CA SER A 363 -21.29 5.72 6.03
C SER A 363 -20.84 6.38 7.35
N LEU A 364 -20.83 7.71 7.42
CA LEU A 364 -20.52 8.46 8.64
C LEU A 364 -21.52 8.17 9.77
N SER A 365 -22.82 8.11 9.46
CA SER A 365 -23.85 7.84 10.46
C SER A 365 -23.68 6.44 11.04
N ILE A 366 -23.38 5.44 10.20
CA ILE A 366 -23.12 4.07 10.64
C ILE A 366 -21.89 4.02 11.55
N LEU A 367 -20.79 4.69 11.18
CA LEU A 367 -19.57 4.72 11.98
C LEU A 367 -19.79 5.40 13.34
N ILE A 368 -20.50 6.54 13.37
CA ILE A 368 -20.85 7.24 14.62
C ILE A 368 -21.73 6.34 15.50
N PHE A 369 -22.73 5.67 14.93
CA PHE A 369 -23.61 4.79 15.71
C PHE A 369 -22.88 3.57 16.25
N ASN A 370 -21.94 3.01 15.49
CA ASN A 370 -21.08 1.93 15.98
C ASN A 370 -20.17 2.39 17.14
N TYR A 371 -19.71 3.65 17.12
CA TYR A 371 -19.05 4.23 18.29
C TYR A 371 -19.99 4.32 19.50
N LEU A 372 -21.20 4.87 19.34
CA LEU A 372 -22.19 4.98 20.42
C LEU A 372 -22.61 3.63 21.01
N GLU A 373 -22.59 2.57 20.21
CA GLU A 373 -22.89 1.22 20.68
C GLU A 373 -21.83 0.72 21.66
N ASN A 374 -20.55 0.98 21.40
CA ASN A 374 -19.43 0.31 22.07
C ASN A 374 -18.62 1.21 23.01
N CYS A 375 -18.77 2.53 22.95
CA CYS A 375 -17.99 3.46 23.76
C CYS A 375 -18.31 3.39 25.26
N SER A 376 -17.39 3.89 26.09
CA SER A 376 -17.63 4.03 27.53
C SER A 376 -18.83 4.94 27.82
N ASP A 377 -19.46 4.79 28.99
CA ASP A 377 -20.60 5.62 29.36
C ASP A 377 -20.23 7.11 29.39
N ASP A 378 -19.05 7.49 29.89
CA ASP A 378 -18.58 8.88 29.91
C ASP A 378 -18.48 9.48 28.49
N ASN A 379 -18.02 8.67 27.53
CA ASN A 379 -17.90 9.10 26.14
C ASN A 379 -19.22 9.07 25.39
N LEU A 380 -20.15 8.19 25.77
CA LEU A 380 -21.51 8.17 25.22
C LEU A 380 -22.20 9.51 25.48
N LEU A 381 -22.03 10.09 26.67
CA LEU A 381 -22.58 11.40 27.04
C LEU A 381 -22.13 12.48 26.05
N LYS A 382 -20.81 12.64 25.94
CA LYS A 382 -20.21 13.67 25.09
C LYS A 382 -20.61 13.51 23.63
N ALA A 383 -20.68 12.27 23.15
CA ALA A 383 -21.06 11.96 21.78
C ALA A 383 -22.55 12.21 21.51
N LEU A 384 -23.45 11.89 22.45
CA LEU A 384 -24.87 12.20 22.33
C LEU A 384 -25.13 13.70 22.36
N ASP A 385 -24.47 14.44 23.27
CA ASP A 385 -24.56 15.90 23.35
C ASP A 385 -24.04 16.56 22.06
N LEU A 386 -22.99 15.99 21.46
CA LEU A 386 -22.42 16.47 20.20
C LEU A 386 -23.42 16.38 19.03
N ILE A 387 -24.16 15.29 18.93
CA ILE A 387 -25.07 15.00 17.80
C ILE A 387 -26.54 15.33 18.07
N ASP A 388 -26.89 15.84 19.26
CA ASP A 388 -28.27 15.94 19.77
C ASP A 388 -29.30 16.42 18.73
N SER A 389 -29.06 17.60 18.13
CA SER A 389 -29.97 18.19 17.13
C SER A 389 -30.06 17.44 15.80
N ASN A 390 -29.13 16.52 15.54
CA ASN A 390 -29.03 15.72 14.32
C ASN A 390 -29.20 14.21 14.56
N TYR A 391 -29.51 13.79 15.80
CA TYR A 391 -29.60 12.38 16.17
C TYR A 391 -30.62 11.62 15.33
N GLU A 392 -31.85 12.15 15.22
CA GLU A 392 -32.93 11.50 14.46
C GLU A 392 -32.64 11.44 12.96
N ASP A 393 -32.00 12.49 12.41
CA ASP A 393 -31.60 12.54 11.01
C ASP A 393 -30.57 11.45 10.71
N MET A 394 -29.55 11.30 11.55
CA MET A 394 -28.54 10.24 11.42
C MET A 394 -29.15 8.85 11.61
N LEU A 395 -30.00 8.68 12.63
CA LEU A 395 -30.69 7.43 12.92
C LEU A 395 -31.46 6.93 11.69
N SER A 396 -32.11 7.84 10.96
CA SER A 396 -32.87 7.50 9.74
C SER A 396 -32.01 6.97 8.59
N LEU A 397 -30.70 7.23 8.62
CA LEU A 397 -29.74 6.79 7.61
C LEU A 397 -29.10 5.43 7.94
N VAL A 398 -29.28 4.91 9.15
CA VAL A 398 -28.70 3.63 9.60
C VAL A 398 -29.69 2.49 9.35
N ASN A 399 -29.36 1.62 8.41
CA ASN A 399 -30.22 0.48 8.03
C ASN A 399 -30.08 -0.75 8.95
N ASP A 400 -29.02 -0.80 9.77
CA ASP A 400 -28.79 -1.91 10.70
C ASP A 400 -29.71 -1.80 11.92
N LYS A 401 -30.75 -2.64 11.94
CA LYS A 401 -31.77 -2.67 13.00
C LYS A 401 -31.21 -3.09 14.36
N LEU A 402 -30.16 -3.91 14.40
CA LEU A 402 -29.57 -4.35 15.66
C LEU A 402 -28.77 -3.20 16.27
N LEU A 403 -27.95 -2.53 15.46
CA LEU A 403 -27.19 -1.36 15.87
C LEU A 403 -28.11 -0.23 16.35
N VAL A 404 -29.15 0.10 15.55
CA VAL A 404 -30.16 1.11 15.91
C VAL A 404 -30.80 0.81 17.26
N LYS A 405 -31.18 -0.45 17.50
CA LYS A 405 -31.79 -0.86 18.76
C LYS A 405 -30.81 -0.72 19.93
N ALA A 406 -29.57 -1.22 19.77
CA ALA A 406 -28.56 -1.16 20.81
C ALA A 406 -28.27 0.29 21.24
N VAL A 407 -28.06 1.19 20.27
CA VAL A 407 -27.81 2.61 20.53
C VAL A 407 -29.03 3.28 21.16
N SER A 408 -30.24 2.99 20.68
CA SER A 408 -31.48 3.56 21.23
C SER A 408 -31.74 3.14 22.67
N ASP A 409 -31.44 1.87 23.01
CA ASP A 409 -31.55 1.35 24.37
C ASP A 409 -30.53 2.05 25.29
N ARG A 410 -29.27 2.23 24.84
CA ARG A 410 -28.25 3.00 25.59
C ARG A 410 -28.64 4.47 25.79
N ALA A 411 -29.09 5.15 24.73
CA ALA A 411 -29.49 6.56 24.77
C ALA A 411 -30.73 6.79 25.66
N SER A 412 -31.69 5.86 25.67
CA SER A 412 -32.90 5.95 26.50
C SER A 412 -32.59 5.79 27.99
N ASN A 413 -31.68 4.87 28.34
CA ASN A 413 -31.20 4.71 29.71
C ASN A 413 -30.54 6.00 30.21
N TYR A 414 -29.82 6.71 29.32
CA TYR A 414 -29.21 7.99 29.67
C TYR A 414 -30.23 9.12 29.87
N ARG A 415 -31.15 9.33 28.92
CA ARG A 415 -32.20 10.37 29.01
C ARG A 415 -33.07 10.22 30.27
N THR A 416 -33.24 8.99 30.75
CA THR A 416 -33.94 8.72 32.01
C THR A 416 -33.12 9.16 33.23
N ARG A 417 -31.81 8.87 33.26
CA ARG A 417 -30.91 9.25 34.36
C ARG A 417 -30.74 10.77 34.49
N LEU A 418 -30.63 11.51 33.39
CA LEU A 418 -30.56 12.98 33.42
C LEU A 418 -31.78 13.60 34.12
N LYS A 419 -32.98 13.12 33.78
CA LYS A 419 -34.24 13.57 34.39
C LYS A 419 -34.33 13.23 35.88
N GLU A 420 -33.66 12.18 36.35
CA GLU A 420 -33.60 11.84 37.77
C GLU A 420 -32.62 12.77 38.53
N THR A 421 -31.51 13.16 37.92
CA THR A 421 -30.55 14.12 38.49
C THR A 421 -30.99 15.58 38.45
N GLU A 422 -31.82 16.01 37.48
CA GLU A 422 -32.39 17.37 37.46
C GLU A 422 -33.53 17.58 38.47
N ASN A 423 -34.08 16.48 39.01
CA ASN A 423 -35.14 16.50 40.02
C ASN A 423 -34.61 16.27 41.46
N CYS A 424 -33.29 16.30 41.65
CA CYS A 424 -32.62 16.35 42.95
C CYS A 424 -31.93 17.73 43.12
#